data_AF-A0A959UZW9-F1
#
_entry.id   AF-A0A959UZW9-F1
#
_cell.length_a   1.000
_cell.length_b   1.000
_cell.length_c   1.000
_cell.angle_alpha   90.00
_cell.angle_beta   90.00
_cell.angle_gamma   90.00
#
_symmetry.space_group_name_H-M   'P 1'
#
loop_
_entity.id
_entity.type
_entity.pdbx_description
1 polymer ?
#
loop_
_entity_poly.entity_id
_entity_poly.type
_entity_poly.pdbx_seq_one_letter_code
_entity_poly.pdbx_strand_id
1 'polypeptide(L)'
;TGRDDWFANYIRTYVERDVRLIRNITDLHAFERFLRLCAGRVGQLLNRSNLATEAGVDGKTIAGWLSVLESSFIIQLLRPHHISFNKRVVKMPKLYFVDTGLACALLGIRDTDTLALHPFRGALFENAVIAELRKLAGHQGRLVDFHFWRDSKGL
;
A
#
# COMPACT_ATOMS: atom_id res chain seq x y z
N THR A 1 -11.78 18.91 -12.00
CA THR A 1 -11.79 19.44 -10.63
C THR A 1 -12.31 18.42 -9.64
N GLY A 2 -13.50 17.82 -9.80
CA GLY A 2 -14.08 16.93 -8.77
C GLY A 2 -13.33 15.64 -8.38
N ARG A 3 -12.45 15.06 -9.22
CA ARG A 3 -11.72 13.82 -8.88
C ARG A 3 -10.55 14.04 -7.93
N ASP A 4 -9.75 15.08 -8.18
CA ASP A 4 -8.62 15.42 -7.32
C ASP A 4 -9.12 15.85 -5.94
N ASP A 5 -10.21 16.63 -5.92
CA ASP A 5 -10.91 17.02 -4.70
C ASP A 5 -11.46 15.80 -3.95
N TRP A 6 -11.96 14.78 -4.67
CA TRP A 6 -12.45 13.54 -4.06
C TRP A 6 -11.35 12.78 -3.33
N PHE A 7 -10.19 12.54 -3.96
CA PHE A 7 -9.09 11.81 -3.31
C PHE A 7 -8.46 12.60 -2.16
N ALA A 8 -8.30 13.92 -2.33
CA ALA A 8 -7.81 14.77 -1.26
C ALA A 8 -8.76 14.76 -0.05
N ASN A 9 -10.08 14.86 -0.30
CA ASN A 9 -11.10 14.76 0.74
C ASN A 9 -11.13 13.36 1.35
N TYR A 10 -11.05 12.30 0.56
CA TYR A 10 -11.03 10.92 1.03
C TYR A 10 -9.84 10.66 1.95
N ILE A 11 -8.63 11.05 1.54
CA ILE A 11 -7.42 10.94 2.37
C ILE A 11 -7.62 11.73 3.66
N ARG A 12 -8.07 12.98 3.58
CA ARG A 12 -8.30 13.82 4.77
C ARG A 12 -9.30 13.18 5.71
N THR A 13 -10.47 12.76 5.21
CA THR A 13 -11.51 12.14 6.04
C THR A 13 -11.07 10.80 6.60
N TYR A 14 -10.34 9.97 5.85
CA TYR A 14 -9.78 8.72 6.34
C TYR A 14 -8.74 8.95 7.45
N VAL A 15 -7.78 9.84 7.19
CA VAL A 15 -6.72 10.23 8.11
C VAL A 15 -7.28 10.88 9.38
N GLU A 16 -8.35 11.66 9.25
CA GLU A 16 -9.01 12.29 10.40
C GLU A 16 -9.89 11.33 11.19
N ARG A 17 -10.62 10.42 10.53
CA ARG A 17 -11.62 9.56 11.16
C ARG A 17 -11.04 8.26 11.71
N ASP A 18 -10.30 7.51 10.92
CA ASP A 18 -9.90 6.14 11.27
C ASP A 18 -8.53 6.11 11.96
N VAL A 19 -7.61 6.95 11.50
CA VAL A 19 -6.23 7.02 12.00
C VAL A 19 -6.12 7.61 13.42
N ARG A 20 -6.95 8.62 13.73
CA ARG A 20 -7.00 9.19 15.09
C ARG A 20 -7.58 8.22 16.12
N LEU A 21 -8.52 7.37 15.72
CA LEU A 21 -9.20 6.42 16.61
C LEU A 21 -8.36 5.16 16.90
N ILE A 22 -7.51 4.73 15.97
CA ILE A 22 -6.92 3.38 16.04
C ILE A 22 -5.63 3.29 16.85
N ARG A 23 -4.82 4.37 17.02
CA ARG A 23 -3.66 4.31 17.93
C ARG A 23 -2.89 5.63 18.14
N ASN A 24 -3.57 6.68 18.60
CA ASN A 24 -2.89 7.87 19.14
C ASN A 24 -1.84 8.47 18.16
N ILE A 25 -2.17 8.50 16.86
CA ILE A 25 -1.33 9.15 15.85
C ILE A 25 -1.39 10.65 16.13
N THR A 26 -0.40 11.13 16.89
CA THR A 26 -0.30 12.51 17.35
C THR A 26 0.15 13.45 16.22
N ASP A 27 0.98 12.94 15.30
CA ASP A 27 1.49 13.68 14.17
C ASP A 27 0.84 13.20 12.85
N LEU A 28 -0.22 13.89 12.44
CA LEU A 28 -0.90 13.65 11.17
C LEU A 28 0.02 13.93 9.96
N HIS A 29 0.92 14.90 10.07
CA HIS A 29 1.79 15.27 8.96
C HIS A 29 2.82 14.17 8.68
N ALA A 30 3.37 13.55 9.73
CA ALA A 30 4.22 12.37 9.61
C ALA A 30 3.45 11.18 9.00
N PHE A 31 2.18 11.00 9.35
CA PHE A 31 1.34 9.95 8.76
C PHE A 31 1.03 10.18 7.27
N GLU A 32 0.68 11.42 6.88
CA GLU A 32 0.46 11.77 5.47
C GLU A 32 1.73 11.54 4.64
N ARG A 33 2.89 11.90 5.18
CA ARG A 33 4.20 11.62 4.56
C ARG A 33 4.40 10.12 4.40
N PHE A 34 4.18 9.34 5.46
CA PHE A 34 4.24 7.88 5.40
C PHE A 34 3.32 7.30 4.32
N LEU A 35 2.07 7.77 4.22
CA LEU A 35 1.12 7.28 3.23
C LEU A 35 1.60 7.55 1.78
N ARG A 36 2.19 8.73 1.54
CA ARG A 36 2.83 9.04 0.24
C ARG A 36 4.07 8.17 -0.01
N LEU A 37 4.89 7.93 1.00
CA LEU A 37 6.05 7.04 0.92
C LEU A 37 5.65 5.58 0.62
N CYS A 38 4.48 5.15 1.10
CA CYS A 38 3.88 3.86 0.71
C CYS A 38 3.48 3.86 -0.77
N ALA A 39 2.86 4.92 -1.28
CA ALA A 39 2.51 5.04 -2.70
C ALA A 39 3.76 4.97 -3.61
N GLY A 40 4.86 5.61 -3.20
CA GLY A 40 6.16 5.50 -3.85
C GLY A 40 6.81 4.11 -3.82
N ARG A 41 6.20 3.14 -3.13
CA ARG A 41 6.65 1.75 -3.00
C ARG A 41 5.63 0.74 -3.50
N VAL A 42 4.60 1.19 -4.23
CA VAL A 42 3.61 0.30 -4.84
C VAL A 42 4.31 -0.73 -5.72
N GLY A 43 3.94 -2.01 -5.59
CA GLY A 43 4.52 -3.14 -6.32
C GLY A 43 5.97 -3.49 -5.95
N GLN A 44 6.58 -2.80 -5.00
CA GLN A 44 7.96 -3.01 -4.57
C GLN A 44 8.05 -3.75 -3.23
N LEU A 45 9.22 -4.34 -2.97
CA LEU A 45 9.52 -4.97 -1.68
C LEU A 45 9.57 -3.93 -0.57
N LEU A 46 8.79 -4.17 0.49
CA LEU A 46 8.64 -3.25 1.59
C LEU A 46 9.78 -3.40 2.61
N ASN A 47 10.77 -2.51 2.53
CA ASN A 47 11.74 -2.32 3.59
C ASN A 47 11.22 -1.37 4.67
N ARG A 48 10.73 -1.95 5.77
CA ARG A 48 10.14 -1.19 6.89
C ARG A 48 11.15 -0.31 7.61
N SER A 49 12.42 -0.69 7.67
CA SER A 49 13.47 0.13 8.30
C SER A 49 13.74 1.38 7.50
N ASN A 50 13.86 1.27 6.17
CA ASN A 50 14.03 2.44 5.31
C ASN A 50 12.80 3.37 5.35
N LEU A 51 11.60 2.78 5.36
CA LEU A 51 10.36 3.53 5.46
C LEU A 51 10.25 4.30 6.79
N ALA A 52 10.73 3.72 7.90
CA ALA A 52 10.78 4.38 9.20
C ALA A 52 11.72 5.59 9.18
N THR A 53 12.93 5.42 8.63
CA THR A 53 13.90 6.50 8.48
C THR A 53 13.35 7.67 7.65
N GLU A 54 12.75 7.39 6.49
CA GLU A 54 12.21 8.42 5.60
C GLU A 54 10.95 9.11 6.18
N ALA A 55 10.13 8.38 6.93
CA ALA A 55 8.98 8.94 7.62
C ALA A 55 9.37 9.73 8.89
N GLY A 56 10.60 9.56 9.39
CA GLY A 56 11.09 10.22 10.62
C GLY A 56 10.50 9.64 11.91
N VAL A 57 10.12 8.36 11.90
CA VAL A 57 9.51 7.68 13.06
C VAL A 57 10.19 6.33 13.33
N ASP A 58 9.92 5.73 14.48
CA ASP A 58 10.49 4.42 14.81
C ASP A 58 9.82 3.25 14.06
N GLY A 59 10.50 2.10 14.01
CA GLY A 59 10.01 0.92 13.30
C GLY A 59 8.74 0.29 13.91
N LYS A 60 8.46 0.53 15.21
CA LYS A 60 7.25 0.06 15.88
C LYS A 60 6.03 0.89 15.44
N THR A 61 6.24 2.19 15.22
CA THR A 61 5.26 3.13 14.69
C THR A 61 4.91 2.77 13.27
N ILE A 62 5.90 2.52 12.39
CA ILE A 62 5.64 2.00 11.03
C ILE A 62 4.89 0.67 11.06
N ALA A 63 5.22 -0.25 12.00
CA ALA A 63 4.50 -1.51 12.17
C ALA A 63 3.00 -1.24 12.43
N GLY A 64 2.73 -0.35 13.37
CA GLY A 64 1.38 0.05 13.75
C GLY A 64 0.65 0.66 12.57
N TRP A 65 1.25 1.65 11.90
CA TRP A 65 0.63 2.35 10.77
C TRP A 65 0.32 1.43 9.60
N LEU A 66 1.24 0.53 9.23
CA LEU A 66 0.96 -0.49 8.21
C LEU A 66 -0.17 -1.43 8.63
N SER A 67 -0.21 -1.84 9.90
CA SER A 67 -1.30 -2.65 10.44
C SER A 67 -2.64 -1.94 10.37
N VAL A 68 -2.69 -0.62 10.61
CA VAL A 68 -3.90 0.18 10.47
C VAL A 68 -4.33 0.27 9.01
N LEU A 69 -3.41 0.59 8.10
CA LEU A 69 -3.75 0.69 6.67
C LEU A 69 -4.25 -0.64 6.09
N GLU A 70 -3.70 -1.77 6.53
CA GLU A 70 -4.13 -3.10 6.07
C GLU A 70 -5.49 -3.50 6.66
N SER A 71 -5.74 -3.24 7.96
CA SER A 71 -7.05 -3.54 8.58
C SER A 71 -8.17 -2.61 8.12
N SER A 72 -7.84 -1.39 7.70
CA SER A 72 -8.75 -0.43 7.07
C SER A 72 -8.96 -0.66 5.57
N PHE A 73 -8.41 -1.73 4.98
CA PHE A 73 -8.50 -2.02 3.54
C PHE A 73 -7.99 -0.88 2.63
N ILE A 74 -6.99 -0.11 3.07
CA ILE A 74 -6.32 0.89 2.24
C ILE A 74 -5.19 0.26 1.45
N ILE A 75 -4.38 -0.55 2.12
CA ILE A 75 -3.28 -1.28 1.50
C ILE A 75 -3.45 -2.78 1.71
N GLN A 76 -2.58 -3.52 1.06
CA GLN A 76 -2.42 -4.95 1.21
C GLN A 76 -0.94 -5.32 1.09
N LEU A 77 -0.50 -6.26 1.92
CA LEU A 77 0.87 -6.77 1.88
C LEU A 77 0.88 -8.16 1.24
N LEU A 78 1.33 -8.23 -0.02
CA LEU A 78 1.44 -9.48 -0.75
C LEU A 78 2.72 -10.20 -0.34
N ARG A 79 2.59 -11.34 0.35
CA ARG A 79 3.74 -12.12 0.83
C ARG A 79 4.30 -13.00 -0.29
N PRO A 80 5.62 -13.25 -0.32
CA PRO A 80 6.19 -14.15 -1.33
C PRO A 80 5.72 -15.59 -1.10
N HIS A 81 5.57 -16.35 -2.18
CA HIS A 81 5.32 -17.78 -2.06
C HIS A 81 6.55 -18.48 -1.48
N HIS A 82 6.34 -19.30 -0.46
CA HIS A 82 7.41 -20.10 0.14
C HIS A 82 6.85 -21.38 0.75
N ILE A 83 7.57 -22.50 0.57
CA ILE A 83 7.14 -23.84 1.02
C ILE A 83 6.97 -23.88 2.55
N SER A 84 7.95 -23.35 3.29
CA SER A 84 7.85 -23.20 4.75
C SER A 84 7.06 -21.94 5.13
N PHE A 85 5.99 -22.12 5.91
CA PHE A 85 5.17 -21.04 6.48
C PHE A 85 6.01 -20.06 7.32
N ASN A 86 6.88 -20.55 8.20
CA ASN A 86 7.73 -19.69 9.04
C ASN A 86 8.65 -18.81 8.20
N LYS A 87 9.23 -19.35 7.12
CA LYS A 87 10.04 -18.55 6.19
C LYS A 87 9.21 -17.60 5.35
N ARG A 88 7.92 -17.90 5.10
CA ARG A 88 6.97 -17.01 4.42
C ARG A 88 6.65 -15.77 5.25
N VAL A 89 6.49 -15.94 6.56
CA VAL A 89 6.16 -14.86 7.51
C VAL A 89 7.30 -13.85 7.66
N VAL A 90 8.55 -14.30 7.52
CA VAL A 90 9.73 -13.46 7.77
C VAL A 90 10.20 -12.70 6.52
N LYS A 91 9.84 -13.15 5.30
CA LYS A 91 10.28 -12.48 4.08
C LYS A 91 9.52 -11.18 3.81
N MET A 92 10.23 -10.22 3.19
CA MET A 92 9.67 -8.92 2.82
C MET A 92 8.47 -9.08 1.86
N PRO A 93 7.30 -8.52 2.21
CA PRO A 93 6.15 -8.50 1.31
C PRO A 93 6.32 -7.41 0.25
N LYS A 94 5.52 -7.47 -0.82
CA LYS A 94 5.26 -6.34 -1.68
C LYS A 94 4.07 -5.53 -1.16
N LEU A 95 4.11 -4.21 -1.29
CA LEU A 95 3.01 -3.32 -0.90
C LEU A 95 2.14 -2.99 -2.12
N TYR A 96 0.83 -3.12 -1.98
CA TYR A 96 -0.15 -2.65 -2.97
C TYR A 96 -1.26 -1.87 -2.28
N PHE A 97 -1.92 -0.99 -3.02
CA PHE A 97 -3.13 -0.30 -2.62
C PHE A 97 -4.36 -1.07 -3.08
N VAL A 98 -5.41 -1.04 -2.27
CA VAL A 98 -6.71 -1.65 -2.64
C VAL A 98 -7.39 -0.84 -3.75
N ASP A 99 -7.20 0.48 -3.76
CA ASP A 99 -7.59 1.37 -4.85
C ASP A 99 -6.35 1.91 -5.57
N THR A 100 -6.22 1.60 -6.86
CA THR A 100 -5.12 2.09 -7.70
C THR A 100 -5.24 3.60 -7.94
N GLY A 101 -6.46 4.14 -7.99
CA GLY A 101 -6.70 5.58 -8.11
C GLY A 101 -6.14 6.36 -6.92
N LEU A 102 -6.25 5.80 -5.71
CA LEU A 102 -5.66 6.38 -4.50
C LEU A 102 -4.12 6.40 -4.59
N ALA A 103 -3.50 5.31 -5.05
CA ALA A 103 -2.05 5.28 -5.28
C ALA A 103 -1.63 6.33 -6.31
N CYS A 104 -2.35 6.45 -7.43
CA CYS A 104 -2.10 7.48 -8.44
C CYS A 104 -2.21 8.90 -7.85
N ALA A 105 -3.26 9.18 -7.09
CA ALA A 105 -3.47 10.49 -6.47
C ALA A 105 -2.35 10.85 -5.47
N LEU A 106 -1.91 9.88 -4.66
CA LEU A 106 -0.80 10.06 -3.71
C LEU A 106 0.55 10.30 -4.41
N LEU A 107 0.74 9.70 -5.58
CA LEU A 107 1.89 9.92 -6.47
C LEU A 107 1.79 11.22 -7.28
N GLY A 108 0.66 11.93 -7.22
CA GLY A 108 0.43 13.17 -7.98
C GLY A 108 0.06 12.93 -9.45
N ILE A 109 -0.31 11.71 -9.83
CA ILE A 109 -0.75 11.36 -11.18
C ILE A 109 -2.23 11.71 -11.33
N ARG A 110 -2.54 12.68 -12.20
CA ARG A 110 -3.90 13.23 -12.37
C ARG A 110 -4.53 12.91 -13.73
N ASP A 111 -3.72 12.55 -14.70
CA ASP A 111 -4.12 12.30 -16.08
C ASP A 111 -3.38 11.10 -16.69
N THR A 112 -3.87 10.64 -17.84
CA THR A 112 -3.37 9.45 -18.52
C THR A 112 -2.00 9.65 -19.17
N ASP A 113 -1.68 10.87 -19.59
CA ASP A 113 -0.41 11.16 -20.26
C ASP A 113 0.73 11.13 -19.24
N THR A 114 0.50 11.71 -18.06
CA THR A 114 1.38 11.59 -16.89
C THR A 114 1.54 10.13 -16.49
N LEU A 115 0.46 9.34 -16.42
CA LEU A 115 0.52 7.92 -16.07
C LEU A 115 1.36 7.12 -17.09
N ALA A 116 1.18 7.38 -18.39
CA ALA A 116 1.86 6.66 -19.45
C ALA A 116 3.39 6.81 -19.37
N LEU A 117 3.87 7.97 -18.92
CA LEU A 117 5.28 8.29 -18.77
C LEU A 117 5.81 8.05 -17.35
N HIS A 118 4.95 7.72 -16.38
CA HIS A 118 5.33 7.61 -14.98
C HIS A 118 6.26 6.39 -14.73
N PRO A 119 7.35 6.52 -13.95
CA PRO A 119 8.24 5.40 -13.61
C PRO A 119 7.51 4.20 -12.96
N PHE A 120 6.46 4.48 -12.17
CA PHE A 120 5.64 3.45 -11.52
C PHE A 120 4.51 2.88 -12.39
N ARG A 121 4.41 3.20 -13.68
CA ARG A 121 3.30 2.71 -14.54
C ARG A 121 3.11 1.19 -14.48
N GLY A 122 4.21 0.44 -14.50
CA GLY A 122 4.18 -1.03 -14.46
C GLY A 122 3.71 -1.54 -13.10
N ALA A 123 4.18 -0.93 -12.01
CA ALA A 123 3.77 -1.28 -10.66
C ALA A 123 2.31 -0.91 -10.37
N LEU A 124 1.81 0.20 -10.94
CA LEU A 124 0.41 0.61 -10.86
C LEU A 124 -0.50 -0.31 -11.68
N PHE A 125 -0.04 -0.78 -12.84
CA PHE A 125 -0.75 -1.82 -13.59
C PHE A 125 -0.82 -3.12 -12.80
N GLU A 126 0.30 -3.59 -12.24
CA GLU A 126 0.34 -4.76 -11.35
C GLU A 126 -0.61 -4.57 -10.16
N ASN A 127 -0.64 -3.38 -9.55
CA ASN A 127 -1.56 -3.02 -8.47
C ASN A 127 -3.02 -3.18 -8.88
N ALA A 128 -3.41 -2.67 -10.05
CA ALA A 128 -4.77 -2.79 -10.57
C ALA A 128 -5.17 -4.25 -10.76
N VAL A 129 -4.29 -5.07 -11.33
CA VAL A 129 -4.54 -6.51 -11.52
C VAL A 129 -4.73 -7.21 -10.17
N ILE A 130 -3.84 -6.99 -9.20
CA ILE A 130 -3.96 -7.62 -7.88
C ILE A 130 -5.23 -7.17 -7.14
N ALA A 131 -5.57 -5.89 -7.23
CA ALA A 131 -6.80 -5.35 -6.63
C ALA A 131 -8.05 -6.03 -7.21
N GLU A 132 -8.14 -6.16 -8.54
CA GLU A 132 -9.28 -6.83 -9.19
C GLU A 132 -9.35 -8.32 -8.89
N LEU A 133 -8.21 -9.03 -8.90
CA LEU A 133 -8.19 -10.45 -8.54
C LEU A 133 -8.71 -10.71 -7.13
N ARG A 134 -8.39 -9.84 -6.17
CA ARG A 134 -8.91 -9.95 -4.80
C ARG A 134 -10.39 -9.65 -4.70
N LYS A 135 -10.89 -8.63 -5.41
CA LYS A 135 -12.33 -8.33 -5.47
C LYS A 135 -13.08 -9.54 -6.03
N LEU A 136 -12.60 -10.13 -7.13
CA LEU A 136 -13.18 -11.33 -7.73
C LEU A 136 -13.21 -12.51 -6.75
N ALA A 137 -12.12 -12.76 -6.02
CA ALA A 137 -12.09 -13.81 -5.00
C ALA A 137 -13.08 -13.55 -3.87
N GLY A 138 -13.16 -12.29 -3.39
CA GLY A 138 -14.11 -11.86 -2.35
C GLY A 138 -15.57 -11.99 -2.79
N HIS A 139 -15.91 -11.61 -4.02
CA HIS A 139 -17.26 -11.78 -4.59
C HIS A 139 -17.68 -13.25 -4.68
N GLN A 140 -16.71 -14.17 -4.81
CA GLN A 140 -16.96 -15.61 -4.82
C GLN A 140 -16.98 -16.24 -3.42
N GLY A 141 -16.85 -15.43 -2.35
CA GLY A 141 -16.75 -15.92 -0.97
C GLY A 141 -15.49 -16.76 -0.71
N ARG A 142 -14.46 -16.66 -1.57
CA ARG A 142 -13.24 -17.45 -1.46
C ARG A 142 -12.20 -16.69 -0.66
N LEU A 143 -11.68 -17.33 0.39
CA LEU A 143 -10.48 -16.89 1.09
C LEU A 143 -9.26 -17.37 0.30
N VAL A 144 -8.82 -16.56 -0.66
CA VAL A 144 -7.64 -16.85 -1.48
C VAL A 144 -6.45 -16.03 -0.98
N ASP A 145 -5.41 -16.72 -0.52
CA ASP A 145 -4.14 -16.09 -0.22
C ASP A 145 -3.32 -15.92 -1.51
N PHE A 146 -3.29 -14.69 -2.02
CA PHE A 146 -2.43 -14.34 -3.13
C PHE A 146 -0.97 -14.27 -2.66
N HIS A 147 -0.07 -14.77 -3.51
CA HIS A 147 1.37 -14.75 -3.28
C HIS A 147 2.08 -14.38 -4.57
N PHE A 148 3.23 -13.71 -4.47
CA PHE A 148 4.10 -13.53 -5.63
C PHE A 148 5.23 -14.56 -5.63
N TRP A 149 5.60 -15.04 -6.82
CA TRP A 149 6.77 -15.90 -6.97
C TRP A 149 8.05 -15.09 -6.79
N ARG A 150 9.06 -15.69 -6.17
CA ARG A 150 10.39 -15.11 -6.06
C ARG A 150 11.42 -16.22 -5.99
N ASP A 151 12.32 -16.26 -6.96
CA ASP A 151 13.47 -17.15 -6.92
C ASP A 151 14.56 -16.65 -5.94
N SER A 152 15.57 -17.48 -5.68
CA SER A 152 16.71 -17.10 -4.84
C SER A 152 17.60 -16.02 -5.47
N LYS A 153 17.44 -15.75 -6.77
CA LYS A 153 18.22 -14.79 -7.56
C LYS A 153 17.53 -13.42 -7.71
N GLY A 154 16.30 -13.27 -7.23
CA GLY A 154 15.59 -11.99 -7.16
C GLY A 154 14.59 -11.71 -8.28
N LEU A 155 14.27 -12.68 -9.14
CA LEU A 155 13.18 -12.58 -10.14
C LEU A 155 11.96 -13.43 -9.75
#